data_AF-A0AAX3U8C5-F1
#
_entry.id   AF-A0AAX3U8C5-F1
#
_cell.length_a   1.000
_cell.length_b   1.000
_cell.length_c   1.000
_cell.angle_alpha   90.00
_cell.angle_beta   90.00
_cell.angle_gamma   90.00
#
_symmetry.space_group_name_H-M   'P 1'
#
loop_
_entity.id
_entity.type
_entity.pdbx_description
1 polymer ?
#
loop_
_entity_poly.entity_id
_entity_poly.type
_entity_poly.pdbx_seq_one_letter_code
_entity_poly.pdbx_strand_id
1 'polypeptide(L)'
;MAVENLITEHIDVWTSAVKTRSTSGRGSSKKLELYGVKKLRELILELAVRGKLVPQDPNDEQASVLLERIAQEKAQLVKEKKIKKPKKLPNISDEEKPFDLPNGWSWIRLNEYGEWGSGSTPKRSNSGYYDGGIPWFKSGELKADYISESEETITELALSETSVRYNNVGDVLVAMYGATIGKTAILSVRATTNQAVCACTPFTGLSNTYLLTLLKAYKARLIGMGAGGAQPNISREKIINTVIALPSTAEQHRIVAKVDELMALCDQLEQQTEDSIEAHQVLVTTLLDTLTHSADADELMQNWARISEHFDTLFTTEESIDQLKQTILQLAVMGALSQPLNSDTSIDVHLDNILEQQKQLATAKEYSLIEAEVLKAKNEISNNRVVLKARCFCNFITKGTTPSKNELLETGDVPFLKVYNIVNNELDFDYRPIFISNEVHTSKLKRSIAHPGDVIMNIVGPPLGKVAVLSEQYPQWNMNQALAVFKPVSSVFNRYLYYVLSCELTLRSVLSEVKGTAGQDNLSLEQCRDLLVPIMSIQEQQRLVCLVDSLWDYCDRLKKRMKSSQKTQLHLTDAVTGQAV
;
A
#
# COMPACT_ATOMS: atom_id res chain seq x y z
N MET A 1 -25.06 13.66 21.80
CA MET A 1 -25.30 12.62 20.80
C MET A 1 -24.85 11.30 21.41
N ALA A 2 -25.68 10.26 21.42
CA ALA A 2 -25.24 8.95 21.91
C ALA A 2 -24.12 8.42 21.00
N VAL A 3 -23.12 7.71 21.54
CA VAL A 3 -22.03 7.14 20.72
C VAL A 3 -22.57 6.21 19.63
N GLU A 4 -23.69 5.55 19.89
CA GLU A 4 -24.40 4.73 18.90
C GLU A 4 -24.84 5.53 17.67
N ASN A 5 -25.33 6.76 17.84
CA ASN A 5 -25.68 7.64 16.73
C ASN A 5 -24.45 8.04 15.92
N LEU A 6 -23.33 8.35 16.58
CA LEU A 6 -22.08 8.71 15.90
C LEU A 6 -21.54 7.58 15.01
N ILE A 7 -21.72 6.32 15.43
CA ILE A 7 -21.29 5.15 14.66
C ILE A 7 -22.27 4.90 13.50
N THR A 8 -23.57 4.88 13.79
CA THR A 8 -24.60 4.50 12.82
C THR A 8 -24.88 5.59 11.79
N GLU A 9 -24.93 6.87 12.17
CA GLU A 9 -25.18 8.00 11.27
C GLU A 9 -23.99 8.30 10.34
N HIS A 10 -22.79 7.81 10.68
CA HIS A 10 -21.57 8.02 9.91
C HIS A 10 -20.92 6.72 9.44
N ILE A 11 -21.68 5.62 9.36
CA ILE A 11 -21.15 4.31 8.99
C ILE A 11 -20.39 4.34 7.66
N ASP A 12 -20.91 5.04 6.67
CA ASP A 12 -20.29 5.19 5.35
C ASP A 12 -18.96 5.93 5.43
N VAL A 13 -18.80 6.90 6.35
CA VAL A 13 -17.55 7.62 6.56
C VAL A 13 -16.48 6.69 7.16
N TRP A 14 -16.90 5.78 8.05
CA TRP A 14 -16.00 4.83 8.70
C TRP A 14 -15.54 3.72 7.74
N THR A 15 -16.41 3.25 6.85
CA THR A 15 -16.12 2.13 5.94
C THR A 15 -15.50 2.56 4.61
N SER A 16 -15.80 3.77 4.10
CA SER A 16 -15.29 4.23 2.80
C SER A 16 -13.89 4.88 2.86
N ALA A 17 -13.47 5.37 4.03
CA ALA A 17 -12.20 6.07 4.18
C ALA A 17 -11.02 5.08 4.19
N VAL A 18 -10.36 4.93 3.04
CA VAL A 18 -9.23 4.00 2.84
C VAL A 18 -7.96 4.75 2.42
N LYS A 19 -6.80 4.34 2.94
CA LYS A 19 -5.47 4.86 2.54
C LYS A 19 -4.63 3.75 1.90
N THR A 20 -3.86 4.08 0.87
CA THR A 20 -2.79 3.20 0.38
C THR A 20 -1.63 3.21 1.37
N ARG A 21 -1.15 2.03 1.80
CA ARG A 21 0.05 1.95 2.66
C ARG A 21 1.31 2.24 1.85
N SER A 22 2.24 3.02 2.41
CA SER A 22 3.58 3.19 1.83
C SER A 22 4.35 1.87 1.89
N THR A 23 4.83 1.39 0.74
CA THR A 23 5.54 0.10 0.56
C THR A 23 6.95 0.04 1.16
N SER A 24 7.31 0.92 2.09
CA SER A 24 8.62 1.00 2.73
C SER A 24 8.88 -0.04 3.84
N GLY A 25 8.05 -1.09 3.95
CA GLY A 25 8.23 -2.20 4.91
C GLY A 25 8.19 -3.57 4.24
N ARG A 26 9.12 -4.46 4.62
CA ARG A 26 9.08 -5.89 4.26
C ARG A 26 7.97 -6.58 5.05
N GLY A 27 6.74 -6.51 4.55
CA GLY A 27 5.60 -7.24 5.09
C GLY A 27 4.49 -7.32 4.05
N SER A 28 4.19 -8.53 3.59
CA SER A 28 2.89 -8.89 3.00
C SER A 28 1.85 -8.78 4.13
N SER A 29 0.68 -8.16 4.00
CA SER A 29 -0.40 -8.77 3.22
C SER A 29 -1.58 -7.86 2.82
N LYS A 30 -1.58 -6.53 3.06
CA LYS A 30 -2.69 -5.66 2.60
C LYS A 30 -2.16 -4.32 2.07
N LYS A 31 -2.41 -4.02 0.79
CA LYS A 31 -2.03 -2.75 0.12
C LYS A 31 -2.79 -1.53 0.69
N LEU A 32 -3.91 -1.78 1.35
CA LEU A 32 -4.85 -0.78 1.86
C LEU A 32 -4.86 -0.76 3.41
N GLU A 33 -5.03 0.43 3.99
CA GLU A 33 -5.34 0.67 5.39
C GLU A 33 -6.77 1.23 5.48
N LEU A 34 -7.65 0.54 6.22
CA LEU A 34 -9.01 0.99 6.51
C LEU A 34 -8.96 2.15 7.53
N TYR A 35 -8.65 3.34 7.03
CA TYR A 35 -8.37 4.52 7.84
C TYR A 35 -9.56 4.96 8.69
N GLY A 36 -10.78 4.88 8.14
CA GLY A 36 -12.00 5.22 8.85
C GLY A 36 -12.23 4.35 10.08
N VAL A 37 -12.21 3.02 9.92
CA VAL A 37 -12.40 2.11 11.07
C VAL A 37 -11.29 2.25 12.10
N LYS A 38 -10.04 2.45 11.67
CA LYS A 38 -8.93 2.76 12.57
C LYS A 38 -9.21 4.02 13.42
N LYS A 39 -9.70 5.09 12.79
CA LYS A 39 -10.08 6.34 13.47
C LYS A 39 -11.25 6.13 14.43
N LEU A 40 -12.22 5.32 14.04
CA LEU A 40 -13.34 4.94 14.90
C LEU A 40 -12.86 4.22 16.17
N ARG A 41 -11.91 3.28 16.07
CA ARG A 41 -11.31 2.62 17.24
C ARG A 41 -10.61 3.60 18.18
N GLU A 42 -9.82 4.52 17.63
CA GLU A 42 -9.16 5.59 18.39
C GLU A 42 -10.20 6.44 19.14
N LEU A 43 -11.29 6.80 18.47
CA LEU A 43 -12.38 7.59 19.02
C LEU A 43 -13.14 6.86 20.14
N ILE A 44 -13.47 5.58 19.96
CA ILE A 44 -14.12 4.75 20.99
C ILE A 44 -13.30 4.75 22.28
N LEU A 45 -11.99 4.54 22.17
CA LEU A 45 -11.08 4.55 23.32
C LEU A 45 -11.00 5.93 23.98
N GLU A 46 -10.99 7.00 23.19
CA GLU A 46 -10.99 8.37 23.70
C GLU A 46 -12.29 8.71 24.45
N LEU A 47 -13.45 8.35 23.90
CA LEU A 47 -14.74 8.55 24.55
C LEU A 47 -14.86 7.73 25.84
N ALA A 48 -14.29 6.51 25.87
CA ALA A 48 -14.25 5.64 27.03
C ALA A 48 -13.55 6.32 28.22
N VAL A 49 -12.34 6.85 28.01
CA VAL A 49 -11.53 7.46 29.07
C VAL A 49 -11.96 8.89 29.44
N ARG A 50 -12.81 9.52 28.63
CA ARG A 50 -13.46 10.81 28.92
C ARG A 50 -14.81 10.66 29.64
N GLY A 51 -15.30 9.44 29.82
CA GLY A 51 -16.61 9.16 30.41
C GLY A 51 -17.79 9.59 29.54
N LYS A 52 -17.58 9.64 28.23
CA LYS A 52 -18.61 9.97 27.23
C LYS A 52 -19.19 8.72 26.54
N LEU A 53 -18.64 7.54 26.81
CA LEU A 53 -19.02 6.30 26.12
C LEU A 53 -20.29 5.64 26.67
N VAL A 54 -20.49 5.69 27.98
CA VAL A 54 -21.64 5.09 28.68
C VAL A 54 -22.32 6.15 29.56
N PRO A 55 -23.64 6.06 29.79
CA PRO A 55 -24.32 6.93 30.75
C PRO A 55 -23.82 6.73 32.18
N GLN A 56 -23.69 7.82 32.94
CA GLN A 56 -23.42 7.77 34.38
C GLN A 56 -24.65 7.27 35.14
N ASP A 57 -24.45 6.43 36.16
CA ASP A 57 -25.50 5.98 37.08
C ASP A 57 -25.39 6.77 38.39
N PRO A 58 -26.42 7.55 38.80
CA PRO A 58 -26.40 8.28 40.06
C PRO A 58 -26.25 7.41 41.31
N ASN A 59 -26.52 6.11 41.22
CA ASN A 59 -26.39 5.16 42.33
C ASN A 59 -24.99 4.56 42.44
N ASP A 60 -24.11 4.83 41.48
CA ASP A 60 -22.73 4.39 41.56
C ASP A 60 -22.00 5.08 42.72
N GLU A 61 -21.08 4.33 43.32
CA GLU A 61 -20.16 4.89 44.31
C GLU A 61 -19.30 5.99 43.68
N GLN A 62 -19.11 7.11 44.37
CA GLN A 62 -18.17 8.15 43.93
C GLN A 62 -16.74 7.62 43.96
N ALA A 63 -15.95 7.97 42.94
CA ALA A 63 -14.54 7.57 42.85
C ALA A 63 -13.71 8.01 44.08
N SER A 64 -14.10 9.10 44.74
CA SER A 64 -13.49 9.55 46.00
C SER A 64 -13.54 8.49 47.11
N VAL A 65 -14.66 7.78 47.25
CA VAL A 65 -14.83 6.72 48.27
C VAL A 65 -13.96 5.51 47.94
N LEU A 66 -13.86 5.14 46.66
CA LEU A 66 -12.91 4.12 46.20
C LEU A 66 -11.46 4.52 46.52
N LEU A 67 -11.11 5.78 46.30
CA LEU A 67 -9.76 6.30 46.58
C LEU A 67 -9.42 6.30 48.07
N GLU A 68 -10.38 6.57 48.96
CA GLU A 68 -10.20 6.43 50.41
C GLU A 68 -9.87 4.98 50.80
N ARG A 69 -10.58 4.00 50.24
CA ARG A 69 -10.31 2.57 50.47
C ARG A 69 -8.92 2.17 49.97
N ILE A 70 -8.54 2.63 48.78
CA ILE A 70 -7.21 2.40 48.21
C ILE A 70 -6.12 3.05 49.08
N ALA A 71 -6.36 4.23 49.66
CA ALA A 71 -5.40 4.88 50.55
C ALA A 71 -5.15 4.06 51.83
N GLN A 72 -6.21 3.47 52.39
CA GLN A 72 -6.12 2.56 53.54
C GLN A 72 -5.37 1.27 53.19
N GLU A 73 -5.70 0.65 52.05
CA GLU A 73 -5.01 -0.54 51.53
C GLU A 73 -3.51 -0.27 51.34
N LYS A 74 -3.14 0.83 50.68
CA LYS A 74 -1.74 1.23 50.50
C LYS A 74 -1.02 1.39 51.84
N ALA A 75 -1.64 2.05 52.82
CA ALA A 75 -1.05 2.23 54.13
C ALA A 75 -0.78 0.88 54.82
N GLN A 76 -1.71 -0.06 54.69
CA GLN A 76 -1.57 -1.43 55.21
C GLN A 76 -0.46 -2.19 54.49
N LEU A 77 -0.40 -2.17 53.16
CA LEU A 77 0.65 -2.86 52.39
C LEU A 77 2.05 -2.31 52.67
N VAL A 78 2.19 -1.00 52.90
CA VAL A 78 3.45 -0.38 53.34
C VAL A 78 3.83 -0.85 54.74
N LYS A 79 2.87 -0.91 55.67
CA LYS A 79 3.09 -1.41 57.04
C LYS A 79 3.54 -2.87 57.05
N GLU A 80 2.97 -3.68 56.15
CA GLU A 80 3.33 -5.08 55.92
C GLU A 80 4.64 -5.28 55.12
N LYS A 81 5.27 -4.18 54.65
CA LYS A 81 6.47 -4.20 53.78
C LYS A 81 6.28 -4.95 52.46
N LYS A 82 5.04 -5.15 52.02
CA LYS A 82 4.71 -5.75 50.72
C LYS A 82 5.01 -4.80 49.56
N ILE A 83 4.81 -3.50 49.79
CA ILE A 83 5.17 -2.44 48.83
C ILE A 83 6.09 -1.43 49.49
N LYS A 84 6.93 -0.76 48.69
CA LYS A 84 7.78 0.34 49.17
C LYS A 84 6.93 1.56 49.51
N LYS A 85 7.35 2.34 50.51
CA LYS A 85 6.70 3.62 50.83
C LYS A 85 6.71 4.51 49.58
N PRO A 86 5.54 4.88 49.04
CA PRO A 86 5.47 5.63 47.80
C PRO A 86 6.06 7.03 47.98
N LYS A 87 6.79 7.49 46.96
CA LYS A 87 7.24 8.89 46.90
C LYS A 87 6.00 9.78 46.73
N LYS A 88 5.89 10.84 47.54
CA LYS A 88 4.80 11.81 47.39
C LYS A 88 4.90 12.47 46.02
N LEU A 89 3.86 12.32 45.20
CA LEU A 89 3.76 12.96 43.89
C LEU A 89 3.10 14.34 43.99
N PRO A 90 3.30 15.24 43.01
CA PRO A 90 3.10 16.68 43.20
C PRO A 90 1.70 17.29 43.33
N ASN A 91 0.59 16.69 43.77
CA ASN A 91 -0.79 17.24 43.56
C ASN A 91 -1.11 17.54 42.07
N ILE A 92 -2.37 17.38 41.65
CA ILE A 92 -2.74 17.59 40.24
C ILE A 92 -3.14 19.05 40.09
N SER A 93 -2.43 19.81 39.26
CA SER A 93 -2.79 21.21 38.98
C SER A 93 -3.94 21.30 37.98
N ASP A 94 -4.55 22.49 37.85
CA ASP A 94 -5.66 22.67 36.90
C ASP A 94 -5.18 22.61 35.44
N GLU A 95 -3.93 22.98 35.16
CA GLU A 95 -3.33 22.88 33.82
C GLU A 95 -3.07 21.42 33.39
N GLU A 96 -2.98 20.49 34.34
CA GLU A 96 -2.81 19.06 34.05
C GLU A 96 -4.14 18.36 33.71
N LYS A 97 -5.29 19.03 33.88
CA LYS A 97 -6.64 18.49 33.65
C LYS A 97 -7.10 18.80 32.21
N PRO A 98 -7.08 17.80 31.30
CA PRO A 98 -7.33 18.06 29.89
C PRO A 98 -8.79 18.35 29.53
N PHE A 99 -9.75 17.99 30.40
CA PHE A 99 -11.19 18.15 30.17
C PHE A 99 -11.98 18.13 31.49
N ASP A 100 -13.25 18.50 31.42
CA ASP A 100 -14.19 18.44 32.55
C ASP A 100 -14.67 17.01 32.80
N LEU A 101 -14.61 16.56 34.05
CA LEU A 101 -15.03 15.21 34.42
C LEU A 101 -16.55 15.07 34.51
N PRO A 102 -17.11 13.89 34.17
CA PRO A 102 -18.46 13.53 34.56
C PRO A 102 -18.65 13.52 36.08
N ASN A 103 -19.90 13.62 36.52
CA ASN A 103 -20.22 13.54 37.94
C ASN A 103 -19.78 12.18 38.51
N GLY A 104 -19.19 12.20 39.72
CA GLY A 104 -18.72 11.00 40.41
C GLY A 104 -17.30 10.53 40.05
N TRP A 105 -16.68 11.09 39.01
CA TRP A 105 -15.31 10.77 38.61
C TRP A 105 -14.26 11.57 39.40
N SER A 106 -13.01 11.14 39.36
CA SER A 106 -11.91 11.86 40.01
C SER A 106 -10.62 11.80 39.19
N TRP A 107 -9.87 12.91 39.19
CA TRP A 107 -8.53 12.98 38.60
C TRP A 107 -7.53 12.33 39.56
N ILE A 108 -6.75 11.37 39.07
CA ILE A 108 -5.68 10.71 39.81
C ILE A 108 -4.41 10.62 38.98
N ARG A 109 -3.28 10.34 39.63
CA ARG A 109 -2.08 9.89 38.90
C ARG A 109 -2.12 8.38 38.69
N LEU A 110 -1.56 7.87 37.60
CA LEU A 110 -1.45 6.41 37.37
C LEU A 110 -0.79 5.67 38.54
N ASN A 111 0.13 6.31 39.26
CA ASN A 111 0.71 5.77 40.49
C ASN A 111 -0.34 5.38 41.55
N GLU A 112 -1.49 6.02 41.53
CA GLU A 112 -2.57 5.75 42.48
C GLU A 112 -3.40 4.53 42.10
N TYR A 113 -3.30 4.07 40.84
CA TYR A 113 -4.04 2.93 40.31
C TYR A 113 -3.50 1.57 40.77
N GLY A 114 -2.19 1.47 40.99
CA GLY A 114 -1.57 0.20 41.33
C GLY A 114 -0.10 0.32 41.71
N GLU A 115 0.50 -0.81 42.08
CA GLU A 115 1.94 -0.89 42.30
C GLU A 115 2.69 -1.04 40.97
N TRP A 116 3.38 0.03 40.57
CA TRP A 116 4.16 0.07 39.34
C TRP A 116 5.63 -0.30 39.55
N GLY A 117 6.19 -1.08 38.65
CA GLY A 117 7.58 -1.55 38.74
C GLY A 117 8.08 -2.08 37.41
N SER A 118 9.30 -1.68 37.05
CA SER A 118 9.95 -2.17 35.84
C SER A 118 10.64 -3.51 36.13
N GLY A 119 10.75 -4.34 35.08
CA GLY A 119 11.51 -5.58 35.13
C GLY A 119 13.03 -5.35 35.14
N SER A 120 13.78 -6.45 35.02
CA SER A 120 15.24 -6.41 34.90
C SER A 120 15.74 -7.55 34.01
N THR A 121 16.98 -7.43 33.54
CA THR A 121 17.64 -8.49 32.76
C THR A 121 18.69 -9.17 33.62
N PRO A 122 18.54 -10.47 33.97
CA PRO A 122 19.59 -11.25 34.60
C PRO A 122 20.88 -11.20 33.76
N LYS A 123 22.05 -11.37 34.37
CA LYS A 123 23.31 -11.33 33.59
C LYS A 123 23.31 -12.42 32.52
N ARG A 124 23.32 -12.03 31.24
CA ARG A 124 23.36 -12.94 30.09
C ARG A 124 24.56 -13.89 30.10
N SER A 125 25.66 -13.50 30.75
CA SER A 125 26.84 -14.35 30.93
C SER A 125 26.66 -15.52 31.90
N ASN A 126 25.60 -15.52 32.72
CA ASN A 126 25.26 -16.64 33.60
C ASN A 126 24.10 -17.42 32.98
N SER A 127 24.41 -18.52 32.29
CA SER A 127 23.41 -19.38 31.66
C SER A 127 22.45 -20.02 32.66
N GLY A 128 22.85 -20.22 33.93
CA GLY A 128 21.99 -20.78 34.98
C GLY A 128 20.77 -19.94 35.35
N TYR A 129 20.66 -18.71 34.82
CA TYR A 129 19.50 -17.85 35.00
C TYR A 129 18.38 -18.07 33.97
N TYR A 130 18.64 -18.81 32.89
CA TYR A 130 17.73 -18.95 31.75
C TYR A 130 17.23 -20.38 31.62
N ASP A 131 16.18 -20.57 30.81
CA ASP A 131 15.57 -21.88 30.50
C ASP A 131 14.95 -22.60 31.70
N GLY A 132 14.38 -21.83 32.65
CA GLY A 132 13.86 -22.34 33.92
C GLY A 132 12.33 -22.39 34.06
N GLY A 133 11.60 -22.17 32.97
CA GLY A 133 10.14 -22.34 32.92
C GLY A 133 9.31 -21.14 33.41
N ILE A 134 9.91 -20.11 34.01
CA ILE A 134 9.20 -18.86 34.35
C ILE A 134 9.26 -17.91 33.16
N PRO A 135 8.12 -17.50 32.56
CA PRO A 135 8.14 -16.59 31.42
C PRO A 135 8.84 -15.25 31.74
N TRP A 136 9.69 -14.78 30.82
CA TRP A 136 10.41 -13.51 30.94
C TRP A 136 10.18 -12.64 29.71
N PHE A 137 9.16 -11.78 29.78
CA PHE A 137 8.69 -11.00 28.64
C PHE A 137 9.56 -9.77 28.33
N LYS A 138 9.82 -9.57 27.04
CA LYS A 138 10.44 -8.37 26.46
C LYS A 138 9.36 -7.48 25.84
N SER A 139 9.68 -6.20 25.65
CA SER A 139 8.73 -5.20 25.12
C SER A 139 8.14 -5.54 23.72
N GLY A 140 8.85 -6.36 22.93
CA GLY A 140 8.38 -6.84 21.63
C GLY A 140 7.23 -7.85 21.70
N GLU A 141 7.06 -8.52 22.83
CA GLU A 141 6.16 -9.67 23.02
C GLU A 141 4.76 -9.27 23.51
N LEU A 142 4.55 -7.99 23.85
CA LEU A 142 3.24 -7.42 24.20
C LEU A 142 2.42 -7.22 22.93
N LYS A 143 1.97 -8.32 22.32
CA LYS A 143 1.33 -8.39 20.99
C LYS A 143 -0.18 -8.60 21.05
N ALA A 144 -0.71 -8.98 22.21
CA ALA A 144 -2.12 -9.27 22.45
C ALA A 144 -2.55 -8.71 23.81
N ASP A 145 -3.87 -8.62 24.01
CA ASP A 145 -4.45 -8.11 25.26
C ASP A 145 -4.15 -9.00 26.45
N TYR A 146 -4.02 -10.30 26.22
CA TYR A 146 -3.64 -11.30 27.21
C TYR A 146 -2.43 -12.08 26.71
N ILE A 147 -1.44 -12.30 27.58
CA ILE A 147 -0.24 -13.06 27.25
C ILE A 147 0.08 -14.09 28.34
N SER A 148 0.53 -15.27 27.91
CA SER A 148 0.89 -16.40 28.78
C SER A 148 2.24 -17.01 28.45
N GLU A 149 2.73 -16.85 27.22
CA GLU A 149 3.94 -17.52 26.72
C GLU A 149 4.96 -16.50 26.24
N SER A 150 6.23 -16.72 26.61
CA SER A 150 7.38 -15.87 26.29
C SER A 150 8.39 -16.68 25.48
N GLU A 151 9.09 -16.02 24.56
CA GLU A 151 10.18 -16.60 23.77
C GLU A 151 11.32 -17.14 24.65
N GLU A 152 11.54 -16.50 25.81
CA GLU A 152 12.56 -16.88 26.77
C GLU A 152 11.95 -17.04 28.16
N THR A 153 12.52 -17.97 28.94
CA THR A 153 12.17 -18.19 30.34
C THR A 153 13.40 -18.01 31.24
N ILE A 154 13.16 -17.72 32.52
CA ILE A 154 14.19 -17.65 33.55
C ILE A 154 13.97 -18.72 34.61
N THR A 155 14.99 -18.96 35.43
CA THR A 155 14.98 -19.93 36.53
C THR A 155 14.56 -19.30 37.86
N GLU A 156 14.15 -20.14 38.80
CA GLU A 156 13.96 -19.76 40.22
C GLU A 156 15.26 -19.20 40.84
N LEU A 157 16.42 -19.64 40.35
CA LEU A 157 17.71 -19.06 40.72
C LEU A 157 17.81 -17.59 40.30
N ALA A 158 17.37 -17.25 39.08
CA ALA A 158 17.33 -15.85 38.63
C ALA A 158 16.35 -15.00 39.45
N LEU A 159 15.18 -15.55 39.82
CA LEU A 159 14.22 -14.88 40.71
C LEU A 159 14.83 -14.56 42.09
N SER A 160 15.60 -15.48 42.65
CA SER A 160 16.17 -15.35 44.00
C SER A 160 17.45 -14.51 44.06
N GLU A 161 18.31 -14.56 43.03
CA GLU A 161 19.61 -13.87 43.03
C GLU A 161 19.62 -12.51 42.34
N THR A 162 18.55 -12.14 41.63
CA THR A 162 18.51 -10.89 40.86
C THR A 162 17.35 -9.98 41.27
N SER A 163 17.26 -8.81 40.65
CA SER A 163 16.23 -7.81 40.92
C SER A 163 14.99 -7.94 40.04
N VAL A 164 14.80 -9.08 39.35
CA VAL A 164 13.62 -9.30 38.51
C VAL A 164 12.35 -9.19 39.35
N ARG A 165 11.33 -8.51 38.82
CA ARG A 165 10.03 -8.42 39.49
C ARG A 165 9.20 -9.64 39.13
N TYR A 166 8.74 -10.39 40.13
CA TYR A 166 7.84 -11.52 39.91
C TYR A 166 6.37 -11.06 39.91
N ASN A 167 5.90 -10.68 38.73
CA ASN A 167 4.58 -10.11 38.50
C ASN A 167 3.47 -11.17 38.68
N ASN A 168 2.28 -10.72 39.05
CA ASN A 168 1.12 -11.56 39.31
C ASN A 168 0.28 -11.75 38.05
N VAL A 169 -0.54 -12.82 38.05
CA VAL A 169 -1.65 -12.94 37.09
C VAL A 169 -2.56 -11.74 37.25
N GLY A 170 -2.95 -11.13 36.13
CA GLY A 170 -3.78 -9.94 36.09
C GLY A 170 -3.01 -8.61 36.10
N ASP A 171 -1.68 -8.63 36.31
CA ASP A 171 -0.86 -7.42 36.20
C ASP A 171 -0.89 -6.88 34.76
N VAL A 172 -0.94 -5.56 34.62
CA VAL A 172 -0.98 -4.87 33.32
C VAL A 172 0.42 -4.38 32.97
N LEU A 173 0.91 -4.80 31.81
CA LEU A 173 2.23 -4.47 31.28
C LEU A 173 2.16 -3.29 30.31
N VAL A 174 3.21 -2.45 30.31
CA VAL A 174 3.41 -1.33 29.38
C VAL A 174 4.85 -1.35 28.89
N ALA A 175 5.04 -1.44 27.57
CA ALA A 175 6.35 -1.31 26.94
C ALA A 175 6.83 0.14 26.97
N MET A 176 8.11 0.32 27.28
CA MET A 176 8.74 1.62 27.54
C MET A 176 9.75 2.06 26.47
N TYR A 177 10.29 1.15 25.67
CA TYR A 177 11.48 1.44 24.84
C TYR A 177 11.24 1.28 23.34
N GLY A 178 11.87 2.14 22.54
CA GLY A 178 11.91 2.08 21.08
C GLY A 178 10.52 2.14 20.42
N ALA A 179 10.38 1.42 19.31
CA ALA A 179 9.15 1.38 18.52
C ALA A 179 7.96 0.68 19.23
N THR A 180 8.19 0.11 20.41
CA THR A 180 7.14 -0.60 21.17
C THR A 180 6.53 0.23 22.28
N ILE A 181 6.93 1.50 22.47
CA ILE A 181 6.33 2.38 23.50
C ILE A 181 4.80 2.33 23.44
N GLY A 182 4.19 2.09 24.60
CA GLY A 182 2.74 2.06 24.77
C GLY A 182 2.05 0.80 24.24
N LYS A 183 2.80 -0.25 23.84
CA LYS A 183 2.23 -1.59 23.74
C LYS A 183 1.89 -2.10 25.14
N THR A 184 0.76 -2.80 25.26
CA THR A 184 0.22 -3.22 26.54
C THR A 184 -0.32 -4.64 26.49
N ALA A 185 -0.34 -5.32 27.63
CA ALA A 185 -0.91 -6.65 27.78
C ALA A 185 -1.26 -6.93 29.25
N ILE A 186 -2.16 -7.86 29.50
CA ILE A 186 -2.47 -8.41 30.82
C ILE A 186 -1.80 -9.79 30.93
N LEU A 187 -1.14 -10.04 32.06
CA LEU A 187 -0.54 -11.35 32.34
C LEU A 187 -1.61 -12.40 32.67
N SER A 188 -1.64 -13.50 31.93
CA SER A 188 -2.48 -14.67 32.23
C SER A 188 -1.78 -15.71 33.11
N VAL A 189 -0.46 -15.57 33.29
CA VAL A 189 0.39 -16.41 34.14
C VAL A 189 1.31 -15.54 34.98
N ARG A 190 1.83 -16.06 36.11
CA ARG A 190 2.90 -15.36 36.82
C ARG A 190 4.14 -15.31 35.93
N ALA A 191 4.78 -14.15 35.87
CA ALA A 191 5.89 -13.93 34.96
C ALA A 191 6.83 -12.83 35.45
N THR A 192 7.96 -12.73 34.78
CA THR A 192 8.90 -11.61 34.92
C THR A 192 9.00 -10.84 33.62
N THR A 193 9.63 -9.68 33.66
CA THR A 193 9.83 -8.85 32.49
C THR A 193 11.24 -8.28 32.45
N ASN A 194 11.69 -7.82 31.28
CA ASN A 194 12.92 -7.07 31.16
C ASN A 194 12.74 -5.58 31.58
N GLN A 195 13.83 -4.82 31.61
CA GLN A 195 13.82 -3.40 31.98
C GLN A 195 13.04 -2.50 31.02
N ALA A 196 12.66 -3.00 29.84
CA ALA A 196 11.90 -2.25 28.84
C ALA A 196 10.38 -2.37 29.03
N VAL A 197 9.93 -3.07 30.08
CA VAL A 197 8.51 -3.28 30.38
C VAL A 197 8.24 -2.89 31.83
N CYS A 198 7.24 -2.03 32.02
CA CYS A 198 6.71 -1.67 33.33
C CYS A 198 5.44 -2.46 33.60
N ALA A 199 5.33 -3.10 34.76
CA ALA A 199 4.14 -3.82 35.20
C ALA A 199 3.40 -3.01 36.27
N CYS A 200 2.07 -3.06 36.24
CA CYS A 200 1.18 -2.54 37.26
C CYS A 200 0.40 -3.67 37.90
N THR A 201 0.47 -3.79 39.22
CA THR A 201 -0.47 -4.60 40.00
C THR A 201 -1.58 -3.67 40.52
N PRO A 202 -2.81 -3.71 39.95
CA PRO A 202 -3.89 -2.83 40.38
C PRO A 202 -4.25 -3.02 41.86
N PHE A 203 -4.64 -1.94 42.53
CA PHE A 203 -5.17 -2.03 43.89
C PHE A 203 -6.59 -2.62 43.91
N THR A 204 -7.04 -3.05 45.09
CA THR A 204 -8.35 -3.68 45.25
C THR A 204 -9.47 -2.74 44.80
N GLY A 205 -10.38 -3.25 43.96
CA GLY A 205 -11.49 -2.48 43.40
C GLY A 205 -11.16 -1.73 42.09
N LEU A 206 -9.92 -1.81 41.59
CA LEU A 206 -9.56 -1.26 40.29
C LEU A 206 -9.45 -2.35 39.23
N SER A 207 -10.09 -2.13 38.08
CA SER A 207 -10.14 -3.10 37.00
C SER A 207 -8.84 -3.13 36.19
N ASN A 208 -8.25 -4.30 35.99
CA ASN A 208 -7.09 -4.44 35.10
C ASN A 208 -7.47 -4.25 33.62
N THR A 209 -8.68 -4.64 33.21
CA THR A 209 -9.18 -4.45 31.83
C THR A 209 -9.51 -2.99 31.53
N TYR A 210 -9.99 -2.23 32.52
CA TYR A 210 -10.13 -0.78 32.36
C TYR A 210 -8.75 -0.10 32.26
N LEU A 211 -7.77 -0.52 33.05
CA LEU A 211 -6.40 -0.01 32.93
C LEU A 211 -5.79 -0.31 31.56
N LEU A 212 -5.99 -1.52 31.03
CA LEU A 212 -5.56 -1.88 29.68
C LEU A 212 -6.21 -0.95 28.64
N THR A 213 -7.53 -0.76 28.71
CA THR A 213 -8.30 0.14 27.83
C THR A 213 -7.78 1.57 27.90
N LEU A 214 -7.52 2.06 29.10
CA LEU A 214 -7.01 3.40 29.34
C LEU A 214 -5.62 3.60 28.76
N LEU A 215 -4.71 2.64 28.96
CA LEU A 215 -3.34 2.74 28.44
C LEU A 215 -3.30 2.66 26.91
N LYS A 216 -4.20 1.89 26.29
CA LYS A 216 -4.41 1.88 24.83
C LYS A 216 -4.83 3.27 24.33
N ALA A 217 -5.82 3.90 24.98
CA ALA A 217 -6.25 5.26 24.65
C ALA A 217 -5.11 6.29 24.79
N TYR A 218 -4.26 6.12 25.81
CA TYR A 218 -3.16 7.02 26.11
C TYR A 218 -1.88 6.73 25.29
N LYS A 219 -1.87 5.73 24.42
CA LYS A 219 -0.67 5.29 23.68
C LYS A 219 0.03 6.44 22.95
N ALA A 220 -0.71 7.28 22.23
CA ALA A 220 -0.13 8.43 21.52
C ALA A 220 0.53 9.43 22.48
N ARG A 221 -0.09 9.69 23.64
CA ARG A 221 0.47 10.53 24.70
C ARG A 221 1.75 9.92 25.29
N LEU A 222 1.77 8.60 25.54
CA LEU A 222 2.97 7.89 26.02
C LEU A 222 4.12 7.98 25.02
N ILE A 223 3.84 7.82 23.72
CA ILE A 223 4.83 7.97 22.65
C ILE A 223 5.37 9.41 22.62
N GLY A 224 4.49 10.42 22.69
CA GLY A 224 4.88 11.84 22.71
C GLY A 224 5.71 12.25 23.93
N MET A 225 5.62 11.51 25.03
CA MET A 225 6.47 11.68 26.22
C MET A 225 7.82 10.97 26.12
N GLY A 226 8.03 10.13 25.10
CA GLY A 226 9.30 9.47 24.83
C GLY A 226 10.42 10.48 24.56
N ALA A 227 11.64 10.18 25.02
CA ALA A 227 12.82 11.00 24.77
C ALA A 227 13.96 10.14 24.20
N GLY A 228 14.79 10.74 23.34
CA GLY A 228 15.87 10.06 22.62
C GLY A 228 15.72 10.18 21.11
N GLY A 229 16.82 10.04 20.37
CA GLY A 229 16.85 10.12 18.91
C GLY A 229 16.26 8.87 18.23
N ALA A 230 17.11 8.04 17.63
CA ALA A 230 16.68 6.87 16.85
C ALA A 230 15.92 5.79 17.66
N GLN A 231 16.09 5.73 18.99
CA GLN A 231 15.34 4.84 19.89
C GLN A 231 14.79 5.66 21.06
N PRO A 232 13.58 6.22 20.93
CA PRO A 232 12.96 6.95 22.03
C PRO A 232 12.58 5.99 23.15
N ASN A 233 12.72 6.43 24.41
CA ASN A 233 12.32 5.69 25.59
C ASN A 233 11.47 6.56 26.50
N ILE A 234 10.46 5.99 27.15
CA ILE A 234 9.71 6.61 28.25
C ILE A 234 10.15 5.99 29.58
N SER A 235 10.30 6.81 30.62
CA SER A 235 10.65 6.31 31.95
C SER A 235 9.41 5.88 32.74
N ARG A 236 9.59 4.97 33.71
CA ARG A 236 8.56 4.61 34.69
C ARG A 236 8.02 5.86 35.39
N GLU A 237 8.87 6.82 35.72
CA GLU A 237 8.50 8.07 36.38
C GLU A 237 7.48 8.86 35.55
N LYS A 238 7.64 8.93 34.23
CA LYS A 238 6.67 9.59 33.36
C LYS A 238 5.34 8.84 33.31
N ILE A 239 5.38 7.51 33.26
CA ILE A 239 4.16 6.68 33.29
C ILE A 239 3.38 6.92 34.58
N ILE A 240 4.00 6.75 35.75
CA ILE A 240 3.29 6.86 37.03
C ILE A 240 2.79 8.28 37.34
N ASN A 241 3.39 9.32 36.75
CA ASN A 241 2.95 10.71 36.89
C ASN A 241 1.83 11.10 35.93
N THR A 242 1.47 10.24 34.96
CA THR A 242 0.40 10.54 34.01
C THR A 242 -0.93 10.72 34.73
N VAL A 243 -1.58 11.86 34.48
CA VAL A 243 -2.88 12.21 35.04
C VAL A 243 -3.99 11.54 34.23
N ILE A 244 -4.87 10.83 34.93
CA ILE A 244 -5.95 10.02 34.36
C ILE A 244 -7.27 10.25 35.10
N ALA A 245 -8.36 10.04 34.37
CA ALA A 245 -9.71 10.14 34.90
C ALA A 245 -10.16 8.76 35.42
N LEU A 246 -10.60 8.69 36.67
CA LEU A 246 -11.02 7.46 37.33
C LEU A 246 -12.54 7.48 37.61
N PRO A 247 -13.31 6.53 37.05
CA PRO A 247 -14.70 6.26 37.43
C PRO A 247 -14.84 5.34 38.64
N SER A 248 -16.09 5.15 39.09
CA SER A 248 -16.47 4.07 40.01
C SER A 248 -16.06 2.69 39.45
N THR A 249 -15.88 1.70 40.32
CA THR A 249 -15.59 0.31 39.87
C THR A 249 -16.70 -0.25 38.99
N ALA A 250 -17.96 0.09 39.28
CA ALA A 250 -19.10 -0.38 38.49
C ALA A 250 -19.06 0.21 37.07
N GLU A 251 -18.82 1.51 36.95
CA GLU A 251 -18.70 2.19 35.66
C GLU A 251 -17.48 1.74 34.86
N GLN A 252 -16.34 1.44 35.51
CA GLN A 252 -15.18 0.84 34.84
C GLN A 252 -15.55 -0.43 34.07
N HIS A 253 -16.32 -1.34 34.68
CA HIS A 253 -16.77 -2.56 34.02
C HIS A 253 -17.77 -2.27 32.88
N ARG A 254 -18.70 -1.33 33.07
CA ARG A 254 -19.64 -0.93 32.01
C ARG A 254 -18.93 -0.31 30.81
N ILE A 255 -17.91 0.51 31.05
CA ILE A 255 -17.06 1.09 30.00
C ILE A 255 -16.35 -0.01 29.22
N VAL A 256 -15.67 -0.94 29.90
CA VAL A 256 -14.95 -2.03 29.24
C VAL A 256 -15.90 -2.88 28.40
N ALA A 257 -17.05 -3.28 28.95
CA ALA A 257 -18.04 -4.05 28.21
C ALA A 257 -18.50 -3.34 26.92
N LYS A 258 -18.73 -2.03 26.98
CA LYS A 258 -19.12 -1.24 25.80
C LYS A 258 -17.97 -1.06 24.81
N VAL A 259 -16.73 -0.91 25.27
CA VAL A 259 -15.56 -0.89 24.39
C VAL A 259 -15.42 -2.22 23.66
N ASP A 260 -15.54 -3.35 24.36
CA ASP A 260 -15.44 -4.68 23.75
C ASP A 260 -16.53 -4.90 22.70
N GLU A 261 -17.78 -4.51 22.99
CA GLU A 261 -18.90 -4.55 22.06
C GLU A 261 -18.59 -3.75 20.77
N LEU A 262 -18.15 -2.51 20.91
CA LEU A 262 -17.88 -1.63 19.76
C LEU A 262 -16.60 -2.01 19.00
N MET A 263 -15.59 -2.57 19.68
CA MET A 263 -14.40 -3.09 19.02
C MET A 263 -14.72 -4.33 18.19
N ALA A 264 -15.61 -5.21 18.67
CA ALA A 264 -16.10 -6.33 17.89
C ALA A 264 -16.90 -5.87 16.66
N LEU A 265 -17.70 -4.80 16.79
CA LEU A 265 -18.35 -4.18 15.63
C LEU A 265 -17.32 -3.63 14.63
N CYS A 266 -16.27 -2.95 15.11
CA CYS A 266 -15.17 -2.51 14.23
C CYS A 266 -14.49 -3.69 13.51
N ASP A 267 -14.25 -4.81 14.20
CA ASP A 267 -13.70 -6.03 13.58
C ASP A 267 -14.61 -6.54 12.45
N GLN A 268 -15.93 -6.57 12.67
CA GLN A 268 -16.92 -6.96 11.66
C GLN A 268 -16.94 -6.00 10.46
N LEU A 269 -16.89 -4.69 10.71
CA LEU A 269 -16.86 -3.67 9.65
C LEU A 269 -15.58 -3.77 8.81
N GLU A 270 -14.43 -4.01 9.43
CA GLU A 270 -13.17 -4.23 8.73
C GLU A 270 -13.28 -5.46 7.82
N GLN A 271 -13.74 -6.60 8.34
CA GLN A 271 -13.89 -7.82 7.56
C GLN A 271 -14.87 -7.64 6.39
N GLN A 272 -16.05 -7.06 6.62
CA GLN A 272 -17.04 -6.82 5.56
C GLN A 272 -16.52 -5.87 4.47
N THR A 273 -15.76 -4.84 4.86
CA THR A 273 -15.16 -3.91 3.90
C THR A 273 -14.11 -4.60 3.03
N GLU A 274 -13.29 -5.46 3.63
CA GLU A 274 -12.28 -6.24 2.89
C GLU A 274 -12.92 -7.24 1.94
N ASP A 275 -13.92 -8.01 2.40
CA ASP A 275 -14.66 -8.95 1.57
C ASP A 275 -15.35 -8.24 0.40
N SER A 276 -15.91 -7.04 0.65
CA SER A 276 -16.52 -6.21 -0.39
C SER A 276 -15.51 -5.74 -1.43
N ILE A 277 -14.30 -5.36 -1.02
CA ILE A 277 -13.23 -4.93 -1.93
C ILE A 277 -12.77 -6.10 -2.80
N GLU A 278 -12.58 -7.28 -2.20
CA GLU A 278 -12.17 -8.49 -2.92
C GLU A 278 -13.25 -8.95 -3.92
N ALA A 279 -14.51 -9.05 -3.48
CA ALA A 279 -15.62 -9.41 -4.35
C ALA A 279 -15.79 -8.41 -5.51
N HIS A 280 -15.62 -7.12 -5.24
CA HIS A 280 -15.65 -6.09 -6.27
C HIS A 280 -14.53 -6.26 -7.31
N GLN A 281 -13.31 -6.56 -6.86
CA GLN A 281 -12.18 -6.82 -7.76
C GLN A 281 -12.43 -8.04 -8.66
N VAL A 282 -12.98 -9.13 -8.11
CA VAL A 282 -13.35 -10.33 -8.86
C VAL A 282 -14.44 -10.02 -9.89
N LEU A 283 -15.46 -9.26 -9.51
CA LEU A 283 -16.54 -8.84 -10.41
C LEU A 283 -16.00 -8.04 -11.60
N VAL A 284 -15.20 -7.00 -11.35
CA VAL A 284 -14.60 -6.17 -12.39
C VAL A 284 -13.76 -7.02 -13.35
N THR A 285 -12.89 -7.87 -12.79
CA THR A 285 -12.04 -8.77 -13.59
C THR A 285 -12.88 -9.68 -14.48
N THR A 286 -13.91 -10.32 -13.91
CA THR A 286 -14.77 -11.25 -14.64
C THR A 286 -15.55 -10.57 -15.76
N LEU A 287 -16.06 -9.35 -15.53
CA LEU A 287 -16.80 -8.59 -16.54
C LEU A 287 -15.89 -8.14 -17.68
N LEU A 288 -14.68 -7.65 -17.37
CA LEU A 288 -13.70 -7.26 -18.39
C LEU A 288 -13.19 -8.48 -19.17
N ASP A 289 -12.97 -9.61 -18.51
CA ASP A 289 -12.60 -10.87 -19.17
C ASP A 289 -13.72 -11.34 -20.10
N THR A 290 -14.98 -11.32 -19.65
CA THR A 290 -16.14 -11.65 -20.49
C THR A 290 -16.22 -10.75 -21.71
N LEU A 291 -15.98 -9.44 -21.55
CA LEU A 291 -15.95 -8.50 -22.65
C LEU A 291 -14.90 -8.88 -23.70
N THR A 292 -13.68 -9.24 -23.27
CA THR A 292 -12.59 -9.63 -24.19
C THR A 292 -12.75 -11.03 -24.81
N HIS A 293 -13.63 -11.87 -24.29
CA HIS A 293 -13.93 -13.21 -24.83
C HIS A 293 -15.26 -13.29 -25.59
N SER A 294 -15.88 -12.15 -25.91
CA SER A 294 -17.11 -12.09 -26.70
C SER A 294 -16.92 -12.79 -28.05
N ALA A 295 -17.86 -13.64 -28.46
CA ALA A 295 -17.75 -14.46 -29.66
C ALA A 295 -17.90 -13.64 -30.96
N ASP A 296 -18.70 -12.57 -30.92
CA ASP A 296 -18.95 -11.68 -32.04
C ASP A 296 -19.21 -10.22 -31.60
N ALA A 297 -19.44 -9.34 -32.58
CA ALA A 297 -19.65 -7.91 -32.35
C ALA A 297 -20.95 -7.62 -31.59
N ASP A 298 -22.01 -8.41 -31.79
CA ASP A 298 -23.29 -8.21 -31.11
C ASP A 298 -23.17 -8.58 -29.63
N GLU A 299 -22.52 -9.70 -29.31
CA GLU A 299 -22.22 -10.11 -27.93
C GLU A 299 -21.30 -9.08 -27.25
N LEU A 300 -20.27 -8.58 -27.95
CA LEU A 300 -19.39 -7.54 -27.44
C LEU A 300 -20.17 -6.26 -27.07
N MET A 301 -21.08 -5.82 -27.94
CA MET A 301 -21.92 -4.65 -27.68
C MET A 301 -22.85 -4.86 -26.49
N GLN A 302 -23.42 -6.06 -26.33
CA GLN A 302 -24.26 -6.39 -25.18
C GLN A 302 -23.46 -6.40 -23.87
N ASN A 303 -22.27 -7.01 -23.87
CA ASN A 303 -21.37 -7.03 -22.72
C ASN A 303 -20.88 -5.62 -22.36
N TRP A 304 -20.55 -4.81 -23.35
CA TRP A 304 -20.20 -3.40 -23.16
C TRP A 304 -21.35 -2.60 -22.57
N ALA A 305 -22.58 -2.78 -23.07
CA ALA A 305 -23.76 -2.09 -22.56
C ALA A 305 -23.93 -2.34 -21.04
N ARG A 306 -23.86 -3.60 -20.62
CA ARG A 306 -23.93 -3.99 -19.19
C ARG A 306 -22.86 -3.32 -18.33
N ILE A 307 -21.62 -3.25 -18.82
CA ILE A 307 -20.52 -2.59 -18.10
C ILE A 307 -20.74 -1.08 -18.04
N SER A 308 -21.15 -0.48 -19.16
CA SER A 308 -21.32 0.97 -19.30
C SER A 308 -22.46 1.52 -18.43
N GLU A 309 -23.53 0.74 -18.22
CA GLU A 309 -24.64 1.10 -17.32
C GLU A 309 -24.20 1.18 -15.85
N HIS A 310 -23.13 0.48 -15.48
CA HIS A 310 -22.62 0.37 -14.11
C HIS A 310 -21.23 0.98 -13.93
N PHE A 311 -20.81 1.84 -14.85
CA PHE A 311 -19.45 2.36 -14.92
C PHE A 311 -19.00 3.05 -13.62
N ASP A 312 -19.86 3.91 -13.05
CA ASP A 312 -19.59 4.66 -11.82
C ASP A 312 -19.45 3.77 -10.58
N THR A 313 -20.01 2.56 -10.63
CA THR A 313 -19.91 1.57 -9.56
C THR A 313 -18.77 0.58 -9.76
N LEU A 314 -18.41 0.27 -11.01
CA LEU A 314 -17.38 -0.72 -11.36
C LEU A 314 -15.96 -0.16 -11.28
N PHE A 315 -15.77 1.10 -11.67
CA PHE A 315 -14.43 1.68 -11.81
C PHE A 315 -14.13 2.70 -10.71
N THR A 316 -14.16 2.21 -9.47
CA THR A 316 -14.05 3.02 -8.24
C THR A 316 -12.66 2.97 -7.59
N THR A 317 -11.71 2.24 -8.18
CA THR A 317 -10.32 2.11 -7.70
C THR A 317 -9.30 2.37 -8.82
N GLU A 318 -8.07 2.80 -8.48
CA GLU A 318 -7.00 2.99 -9.49
C GLU A 318 -6.74 1.70 -10.28
N GLU A 319 -6.73 0.56 -9.57
CA GLU A 319 -6.51 -0.77 -10.14
C GLU A 319 -7.62 -1.14 -11.14
N SER A 320 -8.89 -0.94 -10.79
CA SER A 320 -10.01 -1.20 -11.72
C SER A 320 -9.93 -0.34 -12.99
N ILE A 321 -9.49 0.91 -12.87
CA ILE A 321 -9.34 1.82 -14.03
C ILE A 321 -8.13 1.42 -14.87
N ASP A 322 -7.04 0.96 -14.25
CA ASP A 322 -5.88 0.42 -14.97
C ASP A 322 -6.22 -0.87 -15.72
N GLN A 323 -7.00 -1.77 -15.11
CA GLN A 323 -7.53 -2.96 -15.78
C GLN A 323 -8.38 -2.56 -16.99
N LEU A 324 -9.29 -1.57 -16.84
CA LEU A 324 -10.07 -1.07 -17.96
C LEU A 324 -9.19 -0.52 -19.09
N LYS A 325 -8.14 0.26 -18.77
CA LYS A 325 -7.19 0.76 -19.79
C LYS A 325 -6.54 -0.40 -20.55
N GLN A 326 -6.15 -1.47 -19.87
CA GLN A 326 -5.60 -2.67 -20.50
C GLN A 326 -6.63 -3.42 -21.35
N THR A 327 -7.86 -3.54 -20.88
CA THR A 327 -8.97 -4.13 -21.66
C THR A 327 -9.24 -3.32 -22.93
N ILE A 328 -9.23 -1.99 -22.87
CA ILE A 328 -9.36 -1.13 -24.05
C ILE A 328 -8.23 -1.41 -25.04
N LEU A 329 -6.99 -1.52 -24.59
CA LEU A 329 -5.86 -1.89 -25.48
C LEU A 329 -6.06 -3.27 -26.11
N GLN A 330 -6.48 -4.25 -25.31
CA GLN A 330 -6.72 -5.60 -25.81
C GLN A 330 -7.80 -5.61 -26.89
N LEU A 331 -8.94 -4.94 -26.67
CA LEU A 331 -9.99 -4.80 -27.66
C LEU A 331 -9.51 -4.04 -28.91
N ALA A 332 -8.63 -3.05 -28.74
CA ALA A 332 -8.01 -2.34 -29.86
C ALA A 332 -7.16 -3.28 -30.71
N VAL A 333 -6.26 -4.05 -30.09
CA VAL A 333 -5.37 -5.01 -30.77
C VAL A 333 -6.16 -6.16 -31.41
N MET A 334 -7.22 -6.63 -30.78
CA MET A 334 -8.15 -7.61 -31.37
C MET A 334 -8.95 -7.03 -32.54
N GLY A 335 -8.89 -5.70 -32.76
CA GLY A 335 -9.62 -5.02 -33.80
C GLY A 335 -11.13 -4.94 -33.53
N ALA A 336 -11.53 -5.03 -32.26
CA ALA A 336 -12.91 -4.97 -31.82
C ALA A 336 -13.41 -3.52 -31.63
N LEU A 337 -12.51 -2.54 -31.47
CA LEU A 337 -12.87 -1.12 -31.27
C LEU A 337 -13.08 -0.30 -32.53
N SER A 338 -12.63 -0.80 -33.68
CA SER A 338 -12.76 -0.12 -34.97
C SER A 338 -13.23 -1.13 -36.02
N GLN A 339 -13.80 -0.64 -37.12
CA GLN A 339 -14.08 -1.42 -38.32
C GLN A 339 -13.53 -0.68 -39.55
N PRO A 340 -13.14 -1.41 -40.60
CA PRO A 340 -12.73 -0.77 -41.85
C PRO A 340 -13.92 -0.04 -42.49
N LEU A 341 -13.65 1.12 -43.08
CA LEU A 341 -14.64 1.89 -43.84
C LEU A 341 -14.45 1.65 -45.34
N ASN A 342 -15.53 1.79 -46.12
CA ASN A 342 -15.46 1.67 -47.58
C ASN A 342 -14.52 2.68 -48.25
N SER A 343 -14.25 3.81 -47.58
CA SER A 343 -13.32 4.84 -48.04
C SER A 343 -11.85 4.56 -47.70
N ASP A 344 -11.57 3.51 -46.92
CA ASP A 344 -10.22 3.18 -46.52
C ASP A 344 -9.44 2.56 -47.68
N THR A 345 -8.13 2.74 -47.64
CA THR A 345 -7.23 1.98 -48.50
C THR A 345 -7.38 0.49 -48.19
N SER A 346 -7.50 -0.34 -49.24
CA SER A 346 -7.52 -1.78 -49.05
C SER A 346 -6.20 -2.26 -48.45
N ILE A 347 -6.27 -3.30 -47.62
CA ILE A 347 -5.09 -3.85 -46.95
C ILE A 347 -4.07 -4.37 -47.95
N ASP A 348 -4.49 -4.91 -49.09
CA ASP A 348 -3.58 -5.29 -50.19
C ASP A 348 -2.72 -4.12 -50.68
N VAL A 349 -3.36 -2.98 -50.99
CA VAL A 349 -2.65 -1.77 -51.44
C VAL A 349 -1.78 -1.21 -50.31
N HIS A 350 -2.26 -1.31 -49.07
CA HIS A 350 -1.49 -0.88 -47.90
C HIS A 350 -0.22 -1.72 -47.70
N LEU A 351 -0.30 -3.03 -47.91
CA LEU A 351 0.85 -3.94 -47.87
C LEU A 351 1.85 -3.65 -49.00
N ASP A 352 1.38 -3.30 -50.19
CA ASP A 352 2.25 -2.88 -51.29
C ASP A 352 3.01 -1.60 -50.96
N ASN A 353 2.37 -0.62 -50.31
CA ASN A 353 3.04 0.59 -49.83
C ASN A 353 4.11 0.28 -48.75
N ILE A 354 3.87 -0.71 -47.89
CA ILE A 354 4.87 -1.17 -46.91
C ILE A 354 6.07 -1.79 -47.64
N LEU A 355 5.84 -2.65 -48.63
CA LEU A 355 6.90 -3.26 -49.44
C LEU A 355 7.71 -2.22 -50.22
N GLU A 356 7.05 -1.23 -50.83
CA GLU A 356 7.74 -0.16 -51.56
C GLU A 356 8.69 0.63 -50.66
N GLN A 357 8.26 0.96 -49.43
CA GLN A 357 9.12 1.64 -48.46
C GLN A 357 10.26 0.74 -47.99
N GLN A 358 9.98 -0.54 -47.70
CA GLN A 358 11.02 -1.49 -47.28
C GLN A 358 12.05 -1.76 -48.37
N LYS A 359 11.66 -1.73 -49.65
CA LYS A 359 12.60 -1.85 -50.78
C LYS A 359 13.67 -0.77 -50.78
N GLN A 360 13.36 0.41 -50.26
CA GLN A 360 14.29 1.53 -50.15
C GLN A 360 15.13 1.49 -48.86
N LEU A 361 14.62 0.86 -47.80
CA LEU A 361 15.17 0.95 -46.45
C LEU A 361 15.93 -0.31 -45.99
N ALA A 362 15.47 -1.50 -46.39
CA ALA A 362 16.03 -2.77 -45.98
C ALA A 362 17.20 -3.20 -46.89
N THR A 363 18.09 -4.06 -46.36
CA THR A 363 19.08 -4.72 -47.23
C THR A 363 18.40 -5.69 -48.18
N ALA A 364 19.05 -6.03 -49.31
CA ALA A 364 18.48 -6.97 -50.29
C ALA A 364 18.05 -8.32 -49.66
N LYS A 365 18.84 -8.83 -48.70
CA LYS A 365 18.53 -10.07 -47.98
C LYS A 365 17.31 -9.93 -47.07
N GLU A 366 17.22 -8.81 -46.34
CA GLU A 366 16.07 -8.54 -45.45
C GLU A 366 14.80 -8.30 -46.28
N TYR A 367 14.89 -7.54 -47.37
CA TYR A 367 13.77 -7.27 -48.26
C TYR A 367 13.17 -8.58 -48.82
N SER A 368 14.00 -9.52 -49.30
CA SER A 368 13.49 -10.81 -49.80
C SER A 368 12.75 -11.61 -48.72
N LEU A 369 13.17 -11.52 -47.46
CA LEU A 369 12.47 -12.16 -46.34
C LEU A 369 11.13 -11.47 -46.06
N ILE A 370 11.14 -10.14 -45.99
CA ILE A 370 9.94 -9.31 -45.74
C ILE A 370 8.91 -9.53 -46.86
N GLU A 371 9.34 -9.51 -48.12
CA GLU A 371 8.49 -9.74 -49.29
C GLU A 371 7.83 -11.12 -49.23
N ALA A 372 8.58 -12.16 -48.89
CA ALA A 372 8.02 -13.51 -48.72
C ALA A 372 6.99 -13.58 -47.58
N GLU A 373 7.26 -12.97 -46.42
CA GLU A 373 6.33 -12.94 -45.28
C GLU A 373 5.05 -12.14 -45.60
N VAL A 374 5.17 -10.98 -46.25
CA VAL A 374 4.02 -10.16 -46.66
C VAL A 374 3.18 -10.86 -47.72
N LEU A 375 3.80 -11.47 -48.74
CA LEU A 375 3.09 -12.23 -49.77
C LEU A 375 2.34 -13.43 -49.18
N LYS A 376 2.92 -14.11 -48.18
CA LYS A 376 2.23 -15.15 -47.44
C LYS A 376 1.00 -14.58 -46.73
N ALA A 377 1.19 -13.49 -45.99
CA ALA A 377 0.16 -12.84 -45.19
C ALA A 377 -1.02 -12.32 -46.04
N LYS A 378 -0.80 -11.94 -47.31
CA LYS A 378 -1.90 -11.59 -48.24
C LYS A 378 -2.95 -12.70 -48.41
N ASN A 379 -2.57 -13.97 -48.26
CA ASN A 379 -3.52 -15.09 -48.33
C ASN A 379 -4.34 -15.26 -47.05
N GLU A 380 -3.98 -14.56 -45.97
CA GLU A 380 -4.61 -14.63 -44.65
C GLU A 380 -5.39 -13.32 -44.34
N ILE A 381 -5.59 -12.46 -45.34
CA ILE A 381 -6.38 -11.24 -45.19
C ILE A 381 -7.81 -11.57 -44.79
N SER A 382 -8.28 -10.92 -43.74
CA SER A 382 -9.67 -11.01 -43.29
C SER A 382 -10.14 -9.65 -42.79
N ASN A 383 -11.35 -9.26 -43.16
CA ASN A 383 -11.96 -7.97 -42.79
C ASN A 383 -11.02 -6.76 -42.98
N ASN A 384 -10.35 -6.68 -44.14
CA ASN A 384 -9.39 -5.62 -44.48
C ASN A 384 -8.20 -5.49 -43.50
N ARG A 385 -7.79 -6.60 -42.88
CA ARG A 385 -6.69 -6.67 -41.91
C ARG A 385 -5.85 -7.92 -42.13
N VAL A 386 -4.65 -7.90 -41.57
CA VAL A 386 -3.72 -9.03 -41.62
C VAL A 386 -2.79 -8.98 -40.40
N VAL A 387 -2.24 -10.10 -39.96
CA VAL A 387 -1.19 -10.12 -38.93
C VAL A 387 0.18 -10.15 -39.61
N LEU A 388 1.06 -9.24 -39.23
CA LEU A 388 2.46 -9.23 -39.67
C LEU A 388 3.41 -9.27 -38.48
N LYS A 389 4.59 -9.82 -38.69
CA LYS A 389 5.70 -9.66 -37.75
C LYS A 389 6.22 -8.23 -37.78
N ALA A 390 6.70 -7.74 -36.64
CA ALA A 390 7.27 -6.40 -36.52
C ALA A 390 8.40 -6.12 -37.54
N ARG A 391 9.20 -7.14 -37.92
CA ARG A 391 10.23 -7.02 -38.96
C ARG A 391 9.72 -6.59 -40.33
N CYS A 392 8.46 -6.87 -40.66
CA CYS A 392 7.92 -6.58 -41.99
C CYS A 392 7.71 -5.08 -42.20
N PHE A 393 7.42 -4.34 -41.13
CA PHE A 393 7.08 -2.91 -41.22
C PHE A 393 7.95 -2.02 -40.34
N CYS A 394 8.82 -2.58 -39.48
CA CYS A 394 9.87 -1.81 -38.83
C CYS A 394 11.18 -1.97 -39.62
N ASN A 395 11.70 -0.88 -40.18
CA ASN A 395 12.99 -0.91 -40.88
C ASN A 395 14.19 -0.91 -39.93
N PHE A 396 13.98 -0.61 -38.65
CA PHE A 396 15.02 -0.60 -37.64
C PHE A 396 14.47 -1.16 -36.32
N ILE A 397 14.94 -2.37 -35.94
CA ILE A 397 14.76 -2.97 -34.62
C ILE A 397 16.13 -3.34 -34.05
N THR A 398 16.55 -2.57 -33.04
CA THR A 398 17.84 -2.76 -32.36
C THR A 398 17.69 -2.39 -30.89
N LYS A 399 18.75 -2.63 -30.11
CA LYS A 399 18.85 -2.20 -28.72
C LYS A 399 20.03 -1.26 -28.54
N GLY A 400 19.97 -0.50 -27.46
CA GLY A 400 21.06 0.37 -27.04
C GLY A 400 22.33 -0.36 -26.63
N THR A 401 23.38 0.42 -26.38
CA THR A 401 24.64 -0.03 -25.78
C THR A 401 24.92 0.85 -24.56
N THR A 402 25.37 0.27 -23.45
CA THR A 402 25.79 1.08 -22.30
C THR A 402 27.25 1.49 -22.48
N PRO A 403 27.55 2.80 -22.55
CA PRO A 403 28.92 3.29 -22.55
C PRO A 403 29.50 3.19 -21.13
N SER A 404 30.81 3.41 -21.00
CA SER A 404 31.49 3.39 -19.70
C SER A 404 30.97 4.50 -18.79
N LYS A 405 31.06 4.33 -17.47
CA LYS A 405 30.52 5.30 -16.50
C LYS A 405 31.05 6.72 -16.71
N ASN A 406 32.30 6.87 -17.12
CA ASN A 406 32.96 8.17 -17.35
C ASN A 406 32.50 8.87 -18.64
N GLU A 407 31.74 8.18 -19.49
CA GLU A 407 31.21 8.70 -20.76
C GLU A 407 29.76 9.20 -20.61
N LEU A 408 29.16 8.99 -19.43
CA LEU A 408 27.86 9.51 -19.06
C LEU A 408 28.04 10.88 -18.41
N LEU A 409 27.33 11.88 -18.95
CA LEU A 409 27.41 13.27 -18.55
C LEU A 409 26.13 13.70 -17.85
N GLU A 410 26.23 14.64 -16.91
CA GLU A 410 25.07 15.24 -16.24
C GLU A 410 24.40 16.32 -17.10
N THR A 411 25.12 16.88 -18.07
CA THR A 411 24.63 17.91 -19.01
C THR A 411 25.17 17.62 -20.41
N GLY A 412 24.43 18.02 -21.45
CA GLY A 412 24.85 17.87 -22.84
C GLY A 412 23.67 17.99 -23.83
N ASP A 413 23.95 17.75 -25.10
CA ASP A 413 22.97 17.90 -26.19
C ASP A 413 22.43 16.55 -26.71
N VAL A 414 23.07 15.43 -26.34
CA VAL A 414 22.67 14.09 -26.78
C VAL A 414 22.13 13.30 -25.58
N PRO A 415 20.81 13.11 -25.46
CA PRO A 415 20.20 12.39 -24.36
C PRO A 415 20.46 10.88 -24.44
N PHE A 416 20.65 10.27 -23.27
CA PHE A 416 20.88 8.84 -23.09
C PHE A 416 19.83 8.24 -22.16
N LEU A 417 18.94 7.44 -22.73
CA LEU A 417 17.78 6.86 -22.06
C LEU A 417 18.09 5.58 -21.30
N LYS A 418 17.45 5.43 -20.14
CA LYS A 418 17.35 4.19 -19.39
C LYS A 418 15.88 3.87 -19.12
N VAL A 419 15.61 2.62 -18.71
CA VAL A 419 14.25 2.13 -18.45
C VAL A 419 13.48 2.96 -17.40
N TYR A 420 14.18 3.62 -16.46
CA TYR A 420 13.52 4.49 -15.48
C TYR A 420 12.99 5.81 -16.06
N ASN A 421 13.41 6.19 -17.28
CA ASN A 421 12.87 7.33 -18.00
C ASN A 421 11.53 7.02 -18.68
N ILE A 422 11.05 5.77 -18.60
CA ILE A 422 9.69 5.40 -19.00
C ILE A 422 8.87 5.20 -17.74
N VAL A 423 7.96 6.14 -17.49
CA VAL A 423 7.07 6.19 -16.33
C VAL A 423 5.63 6.21 -16.84
N ASN A 424 4.81 5.26 -16.39
CA ASN A 424 3.41 5.13 -16.85
C ASN A 424 3.24 5.07 -18.38
N ASN A 425 4.20 4.43 -19.08
CA ASN A 425 4.27 4.39 -20.55
C ASN A 425 4.41 5.77 -21.24
N GLU A 426 4.96 6.74 -20.52
CA GLU A 426 5.33 8.05 -21.05
C GLU A 426 6.83 8.26 -20.88
N LEU A 427 7.41 9.03 -21.81
CA LEU A 427 8.81 9.43 -21.74
C LEU A 427 8.94 10.60 -20.75
N ASP A 428 9.63 10.36 -19.64
CA ASP A 428 10.03 11.36 -18.66
C ASP A 428 11.57 11.41 -18.60
N PHE A 429 12.16 12.24 -19.46
CA PHE A 429 13.61 12.43 -19.50
C PHE A 429 14.11 13.35 -18.39
N ASP A 430 13.28 14.27 -17.90
CA ASP A 430 13.62 15.19 -16.81
C ASP A 430 13.80 14.43 -15.49
N TYR A 431 13.19 13.25 -15.34
CA TYR A 431 13.52 12.32 -14.28
C TYR A 431 14.90 11.68 -14.48
N ARG A 432 15.92 12.27 -13.83
CA ARG A 432 17.34 11.83 -13.87
C ARG A 432 17.92 11.88 -15.30
N PRO A 433 18.05 13.07 -15.88
CA PRO A 433 18.59 13.22 -17.23
C PRO A 433 20.05 12.77 -17.26
N ILE A 434 20.41 12.05 -18.32
CA ILE A 434 21.77 11.63 -18.59
C ILE A 434 22.07 11.93 -20.05
N PHE A 435 23.27 12.43 -20.30
CA PHE A 435 23.75 12.75 -21.62
C PHE A 435 25.00 11.95 -21.97
N ILE A 436 25.37 11.97 -23.23
CA ILE A 436 26.64 11.45 -23.74
C ILE A 436 27.27 12.50 -24.66
N SER A 437 28.58 12.40 -24.89
CA SER A 437 29.25 13.27 -25.84
C SER A 437 28.88 12.91 -27.29
N ASN A 438 29.00 13.90 -28.19
CA ASN A 438 28.80 13.66 -29.62
C ASN A 438 29.79 12.63 -30.20
N GLU A 439 31.01 12.56 -29.64
CA GLU A 439 31.99 11.53 -30.01
C GLU A 439 31.44 10.13 -29.72
N VAL A 440 30.92 9.88 -28.51
CA VAL A 440 30.34 8.59 -28.12
C VAL A 440 29.10 8.26 -28.96
N HIS A 441 28.25 9.26 -29.20
CA HIS A 441 27.04 9.16 -30.02
C HIS A 441 27.32 8.66 -31.45
N THR A 442 28.28 9.30 -32.12
CA THR A 442 28.61 9.05 -33.54
C THR A 442 29.58 7.89 -33.77
N SER A 443 30.29 7.45 -32.72
CA SER A 443 31.23 6.32 -32.80
C SER A 443 30.62 5.05 -32.16
N LYS A 444 30.77 4.89 -30.84
CA LYS A 444 30.41 3.68 -30.09
C LYS A 444 28.92 3.36 -30.17
N LEU A 445 28.06 4.38 -30.14
CA LEU A 445 26.60 4.23 -30.06
C LEU A 445 25.88 4.50 -31.39
N LYS A 446 26.64 4.62 -32.50
CA LYS A 446 26.11 4.91 -33.84
C LYS A 446 24.99 3.97 -34.29
N ARG A 447 25.08 2.70 -33.89
CA ARG A 447 24.12 1.64 -34.23
C ARG A 447 22.77 1.72 -33.50
N SER A 448 22.64 2.60 -32.52
CA SER A 448 21.46 2.74 -31.67
C SER A 448 20.95 4.18 -31.60
N ILE A 449 21.30 4.99 -32.61
CA ILE A 449 20.74 6.33 -32.78
C ILE A 449 19.25 6.18 -33.08
N ALA A 450 18.43 6.82 -32.25
CA ALA A 450 16.98 6.87 -32.40
C ALA A 450 16.54 8.32 -32.60
N HIS A 451 15.35 8.50 -33.15
CA HIS A 451 14.80 9.77 -33.58
C HIS A 451 13.41 10.03 -32.98
N PRO A 452 12.98 11.30 -32.90
CA PRO A 452 11.60 11.62 -32.56
C PRO A 452 10.60 10.79 -33.38
N GLY A 453 9.57 10.28 -32.71
CA GLY A 453 8.57 9.41 -33.31
C GLY A 453 8.92 7.92 -33.32
N ASP A 454 10.17 7.51 -33.07
CA ASP A 454 10.50 6.10 -32.86
C ASP A 454 9.82 5.58 -31.57
N VAL A 455 9.42 4.31 -31.58
CA VAL A 455 8.79 3.66 -30.41
C VAL A 455 9.85 2.85 -29.67
N ILE A 456 9.98 3.04 -28.36
CA ILE A 456 10.92 2.29 -27.52
C ILE A 456 10.17 1.40 -26.54
N MET A 457 10.75 0.24 -26.21
CA MET A 457 10.20 -0.71 -25.24
C MET A 457 11.30 -1.31 -24.38
N ASN A 458 11.05 -1.54 -23.09
CA ASN A 458 11.99 -2.31 -22.27
C ASN A 458 11.96 -3.80 -22.62
N ILE A 459 13.15 -4.38 -22.75
CA ILE A 459 13.36 -5.79 -23.10
C ILE A 459 14.08 -6.57 -21.99
N VAL A 460 14.31 -5.93 -20.84
CA VAL A 460 14.97 -6.52 -19.68
C VAL A 460 14.22 -6.15 -18.39
N GLY A 461 13.96 -7.16 -17.56
CA GLY A 461 13.48 -7.05 -16.18
C GLY A 461 11.97 -7.15 -16.02
N PRO A 462 11.46 -7.54 -14.82
CA PRO A 462 10.05 -7.39 -14.49
C PRO A 462 9.75 -5.95 -14.02
N PRO A 463 8.66 -5.31 -14.48
CA PRO A 463 7.79 -5.75 -15.58
C PRO A 463 8.40 -5.42 -16.96
N LEU A 464 8.22 -6.31 -17.93
CA LEU A 464 8.31 -5.98 -19.36
C LEU A 464 7.08 -5.18 -19.80
N GLY A 465 7.16 -4.49 -20.93
CA GLY A 465 6.03 -3.75 -21.51
C GLY A 465 5.96 -2.27 -21.13
N LYS A 466 7.05 -1.70 -20.62
CA LYS A 466 7.23 -0.25 -20.60
C LYS A 466 7.53 0.24 -22.01
N VAL A 467 6.60 1.01 -22.59
CA VAL A 467 6.68 1.53 -23.95
C VAL A 467 6.61 3.05 -23.92
N ALA A 468 7.31 3.73 -24.82
CA ALA A 468 7.15 5.16 -25.04
C ALA A 468 7.41 5.54 -26.50
N VAL A 469 6.89 6.69 -26.93
CA VAL A 469 7.27 7.31 -28.21
C VAL A 469 8.31 8.40 -27.91
N LEU A 470 9.40 8.44 -28.66
CA LEU A 470 10.43 9.47 -28.49
C LEU A 470 9.89 10.86 -28.84
N SER A 471 10.13 11.83 -27.96
CA SER A 471 9.65 13.21 -28.11
C SER A 471 10.56 14.03 -29.04
N GLU A 472 10.06 15.19 -29.46
CA GLU A 472 10.81 16.18 -30.24
C GLU A 472 11.74 17.05 -29.38
N GLN A 473 11.86 16.78 -28.07
CA GLN A 473 12.71 17.55 -27.15
C GLN A 473 14.16 17.58 -27.61
N TYR A 474 14.64 16.49 -28.22
CA TYR A 474 15.97 16.39 -28.81
C TYR A 474 15.88 15.76 -30.21
N PRO A 475 16.75 16.15 -31.15
CA PRO A 475 16.71 15.66 -32.53
C PRO A 475 17.14 14.20 -32.66
N GLN A 476 17.96 13.72 -31.73
CA GLN A 476 18.51 12.36 -31.72
C GLN A 476 18.67 11.88 -30.28
N TRP A 477 18.52 10.57 -30.11
CA TRP A 477 18.56 9.91 -28.82
C TRP A 477 19.48 8.69 -28.88
N ASN A 478 20.09 8.34 -27.76
CA ASN A 478 20.60 7.00 -27.53
C ASN A 478 19.95 6.39 -26.29
N MET A 479 20.11 5.08 -26.12
CA MET A 479 19.54 4.34 -25.01
C MET A 479 20.47 3.22 -24.56
N ASN A 480 20.20 2.66 -23.39
CA ASN A 480 20.93 1.51 -22.88
C ASN A 480 20.45 0.18 -23.49
N GLN A 481 21.15 -0.92 -23.20
CA GLN A 481 20.85 -2.26 -23.74
C GLN A 481 19.54 -2.89 -23.23
N ALA A 482 18.89 -2.27 -22.26
CA ALA A 482 17.61 -2.75 -21.71
C ALA A 482 16.41 -2.19 -22.49
N LEU A 483 16.64 -1.31 -23.45
CA LEU A 483 15.63 -0.73 -24.32
C LEU A 483 15.86 -1.18 -25.76
N ALA A 484 14.80 -1.63 -26.41
CA ALA A 484 14.73 -1.81 -27.85
C ALA A 484 14.00 -0.63 -28.48
N VAL A 485 14.43 -0.24 -29.67
CA VAL A 485 13.76 0.75 -30.51
C VAL A 485 13.12 0.06 -31.70
N PHE A 486 11.92 0.50 -32.04
CA PHE A 486 11.11 0.09 -33.16
C PHE A 486 10.83 1.32 -34.02
N LYS A 487 11.39 1.34 -35.22
CA LYS A 487 11.14 2.39 -36.20
C LYS A 487 10.18 1.88 -37.27
N PRO A 488 8.89 2.23 -37.22
CA PRO A 488 7.95 1.86 -38.25
C PRO A 488 8.21 2.64 -39.54
N VAL A 489 7.92 2.02 -40.69
CA VAL A 489 7.77 2.72 -41.97
C VAL A 489 6.58 3.68 -41.90
N SER A 490 6.53 4.72 -42.75
CA SER A 490 5.48 5.77 -42.68
C SER A 490 4.05 5.26 -42.89
N SER A 491 3.90 4.09 -43.51
CA SER A 491 2.60 3.40 -43.61
C SER A 491 2.09 2.83 -42.28
N VAL A 492 2.90 2.77 -41.22
CA VAL A 492 2.48 2.31 -39.89
C VAL A 492 2.59 3.48 -38.92
N PHE A 493 1.45 3.87 -38.36
CA PHE A 493 1.40 4.97 -37.41
C PHE A 493 2.12 4.58 -36.12
N ASN A 494 3.13 5.34 -35.72
CA ASN A 494 3.92 5.07 -34.52
C ASN A 494 3.08 5.02 -33.24
N ARG A 495 2.03 5.85 -33.11
CA ARG A 495 1.14 5.84 -31.95
C ARG A 495 0.28 4.58 -31.89
N TYR A 496 -0.10 4.03 -33.05
CA TYR A 496 -0.74 2.73 -33.13
C TYR A 496 0.23 1.63 -32.66
N LEU A 497 1.47 1.63 -33.16
CA LEU A 497 2.49 0.67 -32.72
C LEU A 497 2.77 0.77 -31.21
N TYR A 498 2.80 1.98 -30.65
CA TYR A 498 2.89 2.22 -29.21
C TYR A 498 1.78 1.48 -28.45
N TYR A 499 0.53 1.56 -28.90
CA TYR A 499 -0.58 0.87 -28.25
C TYR A 499 -0.50 -0.65 -28.37
N VAL A 500 -0.13 -1.15 -29.55
CA VAL A 500 0.04 -2.58 -29.75
C VAL A 500 1.15 -3.13 -28.84
N LEU A 501 2.30 -2.45 -28.75
CA LEU A 501 3.41 -2.89 -27.89
C LEU A 501 3.12 -2.72 -26.40
N SER A 502 2.23 -1.78 -26.03
CA SER A 502 1.80 -1.58 -24.64
C SER A 502 0.76 -2.61 -24.18
N CYS A 503 0.18 -3.38 -25.11
CA CYS A 503 -0.81 -4.40 -24.81
C CYS A 503 -0.11 -5.70 -24.38
N GLU A 504 -0.50 -6.24 -23.22
CA GLU A 504 0.06 -7.50 -22.71
C GLU A 504 -0.16 -8.68 -23.67
N LEU A 505 -1.30 -8.71 -24.37
CA LEU A 505 -1.64 -9.75 -25.34
C LEU A 505 -0.57 -9.86 -26.45
N THR A 506 -0.03 -8.73 -26.91
CA THR A 506 1.03 -8.70 -27.92
C THR A 506 2.31 -9.34 -27.39
N LEU A 507 2.68 -9.05 -26.15
CA LEU A 507 3.88 -9.63 -25.54
C LEU A 507 3.72 -11.14 -25.31
N ARG A 508 2.52 -11.62 -24.97
CA ARG A 508 2.25 -13.06 -24.80
C ARG A 508 2.62 -13.91 -26.01
N SER A 509 2.58 -13.34 -27.23
CA SER A 509 2.95 -14.07 -28.45
C SER A 509 4.42 -14.53 -28.47
N VAL A 510 5.30 -13.85 -27.71
CA VAL A 510 6.74 -14.17 -27.63
C VAL A 510 7.19 -14.56 -26.23
N LEU A 511 6.38 -14.28 -25.19
CA LEU A 511 6.68 -14.62 -23.80
C LEU A 511 6.46 -16.12 -23.48
N SER A 512 5.60 -16.84 -24.21
CA SER A 512 5.42 -18.29 -24.06
C SER A 512 6.71 -19.09 -24.32
N GLU A 513 7.69 -18.49 -24.99
CA GLU A 513 8.99 -19.07 -25.35
C GLU A 513 10.15 -18.60 -24.44
N VAL A 514 9.89 -17.72 -23.46
CA VAL A 514 10.94 -17.14 -22.60
C VAL A 514 11.31 -18.10 -21.47
N LYS A 515 12.44 -18.82 -21.65
CA LYS A 515 13.15 -19.53 -20.57
C LYS A 515 14.00 -18.53 -19.78
N GLY A 516 13.43 -17.89 -18.77
CA GLY A 516 14.20 -17.11 -17.79
C GLY A 516 14.87 -17.99 -16.73
N THR A 517 16.13 -17.72 -16.38
CA THR A 517 16.73 -18.17 -15.11
C THR A 517 16.31 -17.21 -14.00
N ALA A 518 15.59 -17.72 -13.00
CA ALA A 518 15.27 -17.03 -11.73
C ALA A 518 14.84 -15.54 -11.86
N GLY A 519 13.60 -15.28 -12.30
CA GLY A 519 12.89 -14.02 -12.01
C GLY A 519 13.23 -12.80 -12.88
N GLN A 520 13.90 -12.96 -14.02
CA GLN A 520 14.04 -11.91 -15.04
C GLN A 520 13.49 -12.38 -16.39
N ASP A 521 12.43 -11.71 -16.86
CA ASP A 521 11.96 -11.86 -18.23
C ASP A 521 12.81 -10.96 -19.14
N ASN A 522 13.43 -11.57 -20.15
CA ASN A 522 14.29 -10.88 -21.11
C ASN A 522 13.85 -11.23 -22.54
N LEU A 523 13.61 -10.21 -23.36
CA LEU A 523 13.30 -10.37 -24.78
C LEU A 523 14.57 -10.22 -25.63
N SER A 524 14.79 -11.19 -26.51
CA SER A 524 15.82 -11.05 -27.56
C SER A 524 15.35 -10.10 -28.66
N LEU A 525 16.30 -9.55 -29.44
CA LEU A 525 15.96 -8.76 -30.62
C LEU A 525 15.23 -9.56 -31.70
N GLU A 526 15.47 -10.87 -31.77
CA GLU A 526 14.75 -11.74 -32.70
C GLU A 526 13.29 -11.90 -32.30
N GLN A 527 13.02 -12.13 -31.01
CA GLN A 527 11.66 -12.09 -30.48
C GLN A 527 10.99 -10.73 -30.71
N CYS A 528 11.71 -9.62 -30.53
CA CYS A 528 11.16 -8.29 -30.87
C CYS A 528 10.77 -8.18 -32.35
N ARG A 529 11.57 -8.76 -33.26
CA ARG A 529 11.29 -8.80 -34.70
C ARG A 529 10.13 -9.74 -35.06
N ASP A 530 9.89 -10.77 -34.26
CA ASP A 530 8.83 -11.76 -34.46
C ASP A 530 7.52 -11.44 -33.72
N LEU A 531 7.45 -10.33 -32.98
CA LEU A 531 6.20 -9.84 -32.39
C LEU A 531 5.11 -9.77 -33.47
N LEU A 532 3.99 -10.43 -33.21
CA LEU A 532 2.84 -10.46 -34.12
C LEU A 532 1.99 -9.22 -33.88
N VAL A 533 1.86 -8.41 -34.93
CA VAL A 533 1.15 -7.14 -34.90
C VAL A 533 0.02 -7.18 -35.94
N PRO A 534 -1.23 -6.92 -35.54
CA PRO A 534 -2.30 -6.71 -36.49
C PRO A 534 -2.02 -5.44 -37.29
N ILE A 535 -2.17 -5.52 -38.61
CA ILE A 535 -1.97 -4.43 -39.55
C ILE A 535 -3.29 -4.19 -40.28
N MET A 536 -3.64 -2.91 -40.35
CA MET A 536 -4.84 -2.36 -40.94
C MET A 536 -4.47 -1.11 -41.73
N SER A 537 -5.41 -0.55 -42.49
CA SER A 537 -5.17 0.70 -43.24
C SER A 537 -4.68 1.82 -42.30
N ILE A 538 -3.86 2.75 -42.81
CA ILE A 538 -3.37 3.88 -42.00
C ILE A 538 -4.51 4.75 -41.47
N GLN A 539 -5.59 4.88 -42.25
CA GLN A 539 -6.79 5.61 -41.85
C GLN A 539 -7.48 4.93 -40.66
N GLU A 540 -7.54 3.61 -40.66
CA GLU A 540 -8.10 2.85 -39.55
C GLU A 540 -7.21 2.92 -38.30
N GLN A 541 -5.89 2.81 -38.45
CA GLN A 541 -4.93 2.99 -37.35
C GLN A 541 -5.13 4.34 -36.66
N GLN A 542 -5.28 5.42 -37.44
CA GLN A 542 -5.52 6.77 -36.93
C GLN A 542 -6.85 6.88 -36.17
N ARG A 543 -7.95 6.34 -36.72
CA ARG A 543 -9.26 6.34 -36.04
C ARG A 543 -9.21 5.57 -34.72
N LEU A 544 -8.56 4.41 -34.72
CA LEU A 544 -8.39 3.59 -33.52
C LEU A 544 -7.57 4.32 -32.46
N VAL A 545 -6.46 4.97 -32.84
CA VAL A 545 -5.66 5.79 -31.92
C VAL A 545 -6.51 6.90 -31.31
N CYS A 546 -7.25 7.66 -32.13
CA CYS A 546 -8.12 8.72 -31.62
C CYS A 546 -9.17 8.20 -30.62
N LEU A 547 -9.75 7.02 -30.87
CA LEU A 547 -10.71 6.41 -29.96
C LEU A 547 -10.07 5.97 -28.64
N VAL A 548 -8.92 5.29 -28.70
CA VAL A 548 -8.18 4.86 -27.50
C VAL A 548 -7.74 6.06 -26.67
N ASP A 549 -7.18 7.10 -27.30
CA ASP A 549 -6.79 8.35 -26.63
C ASP A 549 -8.00 8.97 -25.89
N SER A 550 -9.15 9.09 -26.55
CA SER A 550 -10.37 9.64 -25.94
C SER A 550 -10.87 8.84 -24.74
N LEU A 551 -10.80 7.50 -24.82
CA LEU A 551 -11.22 6.63 -23.72
C LEU A 551 -10.23 6.69 -22.54
N TRP A 552 -8.93 6.73 -22.83
CA TRP A 552 -7.89 6.88 -21.81
C TRP A 552 -7.98 8.22 -21.08
N ASP A 553 -8.24 9.31 -21.81
CA ASP A 553 -8.51 10.63 -21.25
C ASP A 553 -9.70 10.60 -20.29
N TYR A 554 -10.73 9.83 -20.60
CA TYR A 554 -11.87 9.62 -19.71
C TYR A 554 -11.44 8.86 -18.44
N CYS A 555 -10.69 7.77 -18.59
CA CYS A 555 -10.11 7.03 -17.47
C CYS A 555 -9.25 7.91 -16.56
N ASP A 556 -8.42 8.81 -17.12
CA ASP A 556 -7.56 9.71 -16.34
C ASP A 556 -8.36 10.79 -15.59
N ARG A 557 -9.41 11.33 -16.22
CA ARG A 557 -10.35 12.21 -15.52
C ARG A 557 -11.04 11.51 -14.34
N LEU A 558 -11.44 10.26 -14.52
CA LEU A 558 -12.03 9.46 -13.45
C LEU A 558 -11.05 9.20 -12.31
N LYS A 559 -9.81 8.77 -12.61
CA LYS A 559 -8.76 8.61 -11.60
C LYS A 559 -8.55 9.90 -10.80
N LYS A 560 -8.52 11.05 -11.47
CA LYS A 560 -8.35 12.35 -10.81
C LYS A 560 -9.52 12.69 -9.89
N ARG A 561 -10.77 12.48 -10.33
CA ARG A 561 -11.98 12.69 -9.51
C ARG A 561 -12.00 11.77 -8.29
N MET A 562 -11.68 10.50 -8.49
CA MET A 562 -11.60 9.50 -7.42
C MET A 562 -10.54 9.86 -6.37
N LYS A 563 -9.33 10.26 -6.78
CA LYS A 563 -8.29 10.75 -5.84
C LYS A 563 -8.77 11.95 -5.01
N SER A 564 -9.50 12.87 -5.65
CA SER A 564 -10.10 14.00 -4.94
C SER A 564 -11.16 13.55 -3.94
N SER A 565 -12.04 12.61 -4.33
CA SER A 565 -13.10 12.06 -3.47
C SER A 565 -12.51 11.35 -2.24
N GLN A 566 -11.51 10.50 -2.45
CA GLN A 566 -10.79 9.81 -1.36
C GLN A 566 -10.18 10.81 -0.38
N LYS A 567 -9.53 11.87 -0.87
CA LYS A 567 -8.99 12.92 0.00
C LYS A 567 -10.09 13.60 0.84
N THR A 568 -11.24 13.89 0.23
CA THR A 568 -12.40 14.46 0.94
C THR A 568 -12.93 13.50 2.01
N GLN A 569 -13.04 12.21 1.71
CA GLN A 569 -13.47 11.19 2.69
C GLN A 569 -12.54 11.16 3.90
N LEU A 570 -11.22 11.20 3.69
CA LEU A 570 -10.24 11.23 4.79
C LEU A 570 -10.42 12.48 5.67
N HIS A 571 -10.60 13.64 5.06
CA HIS A 571 -10.85 14.88 5.81
C HIS A 571 -12.18 14.85 6.56
N LEU A 572 -13.22 14.24 5.97
CA LEU A 572 -14.52 14.09 6.61
C LEU A 572 -14.42 13.16 7.82
N THR A 573 -13.70 12.03 7.71
CA THR A 573 -13.41 11.14 8.84
C THR A 573 -12.72 11.91 9.97
N ASP A 574 -11.69 12.70 9.65
CA ASP A 574 -10.98 13.50 10.66
C ASP A 574 -11.89 14.55 11.30
N ALA A 575 -12.78 15.19 10.53
CA ALA A 575 -13.74 16.18 11.02
C ALA A 575 -14.82 15.55 11.92
N VAL A 576 -15.39 14.41 11.53
CA VAL A 576 -16.37 13.65 12.34
C VAL A 576 -15.73 13.19 13.64
N THR A 577 -14.50 12.69 13.58
CA THR A 577 -13.71 12.31 14.77
C THR A 577 -13.52 13.52 15.69
N GLY A 578 -13.15 14.68 15.13
CA GLY A 578 -12.92 15.90 15.91
C GLY A 578 -14.19 16.50 16.54
N GLN A 579 -15.35 16.37 15.91
CA GLN A 579 -16.63 16.85 16.47
C GLN A 579 -17.13 16.00 17.64
N ALA A 580 -16.76 14.72 17.69
CA ALA A 580 -17.22 13.78 18.70
C ALA A 580 -16.50 13.91 20.06
N VAL A 581 -15.26 14.40 20.03
CA VAL A 581 -14.32 14.49 21.17
C VAL A 581 -14.55 15.74 22.01
#